data_AF-A0A257L2J5-F1
#
_entry.id   AF-A0A257L2J5-F1
#
_cell.length_a   1.000
_cell.length_b   1.000
_cell.length_c   1.000
_cell.angle_alpha   90.00
_cell.angle_beta   90.00
_cell.angle_gamma   90.00
#
_symmetry.space_group_name_H-M   'P 1'
#
loop_
_entity.id
_entity.type
_entity.pdbx_description
1 polymer ?
#
loop_
_entity_poly.entity_id
_entity_poly.type
_entity_poly.pdbx_seq_one_letter_code
_entity_poly.pdbx_strand_id
1 'polypeptide(L)'
;MNQNIQKLYEIAQKPSRKIIGLMSGTSMDGLDVALCEYRGSGLDTKVKVLKFETVSFAEDVKIEIRKIFAKKEIDFQQLCV
;
A
#
# COMPACT_ATOMS: atom_id res chain seq x y z
N MET A 1 -16.53 26.11 17.52
CA MET A 1 -16.22 24.69 17.28
C MET A 1 -14.71 24.52 17.26
N ASN A 2 -14.17 23.40 17.77
CA ASN A 2 -12.73 23.14 17.77
C ASN A 2 -12.21 23.06 16.32
N GLN A 3 -11.14 23.80 15.98
CA GLN A 3 -10.60 23.88 14.61
C GLN A 3 -10.18 22.50 14.06
N ASN A 4 -9.69 21.60 14.91
CA ASN A 4 -9.33 20.24 14.49
C ASN A 4 -10.57 19.43 14.10
N ILE A 5 -11.68 19.62 14.81
CA ILE A 5 -12.96 18.96 14.50
C ILE A 5 -13.51 19.49 13.17
N GLN A 6 -13.48 20.81 12.95
CA GLN A 6 -13.91 21.42 11.69
C GLN A 6 -13.11 20.87 10.49
N LYS A 7 -11.78 20.79 10.62
CA LYS A 7 -10.90 20.28 9.56
C LYS A 7 -11.20 18.81 9.23
N LEU A 8 -11.40 17.97 10.24
CA LEU A 8 -11.76 16.56 10.04
C LEU A 8 -13.13 16.43 9.37
N TYR A 9 -14.09 17.25 9.77
CA TYR A 9 -15.43 17.28 9.18
C TYR A 9 -15.39 17.65 7.69
N GLU A 10 -14.63 18.68 7.32
CA GLU A 10 -14.43 19.08 5.92
C GLU A 10 -13.74 17.98 5.10
N ILE A 11 -12.74 17.29 5.66
CA ILE A 11 -12.10 16.15 4.99
C ILE A 11 -13.09 15.00 4.78
N ALA A 12 -13.91 14.69 5.79
CA ALA A 12 -14.90 13.62 5.74
C ALA A 12 -15.98 13.88 4.67
N GLN A 13 -16.34 15.14 4.42
CA GLN A 13 -17.35 15.51 3.42
C GLN A 13 -16.86 15.49 1.97
N LYS A 14 -15.56 15.34 1.70
CA LYS A 14 -15.06 15.34 0.32
C LYS A 14 -15.77 14.24 -0.50
N PRO A 15 -16.14 14.49 -1.77
CA PRO A 15 -16.87 13.51 -2.58
C PRO A 15 -15.97 12.39 -3.12
N SER A 16 -14.65 12.57 -3.04
CA SER A 16 -13.66 11.58 -3.44
C SER A 16 -12.52 11.46 -2.42
N ARG A 17 -11.78 10.35 -2.49
CA ARG A 17 -10.54 10.12 -1.73
C ARG A 17 -9.44 9.69 -2.67
N LYS A 18 -8.24 10.23 -2.46
CA LYS A 18 -7.02 9.70 -3.08
C LYS A 18 -6.39 8.72 -2.11
N ILE A 19 -6.18 7.49 -2.58
CA ILE A 19 -5.62 6.39 -1.78
C ILE A 19 -4.45 5.80 -2.58
N ILE A 20 -3.36 5.49 -1.88
CA ILE A 20 -2.22 4.77 -2.46
C ILE A 20 -2.37 3.30 -2.07
N GLY A 21 -2.51 2.43 -3.07
CA GLY A 21 -2.42 0.98 -2.93
C GLY A 21 -0.97 0.53 -3.12
N LEU A 22 -0.52 -0.36 -2.25
CA LEU A 22 0.80 -0.98 -2.28
C LEU A 22 0.63 -2.50 -2.37
N MET A 23 1.31 -3.13 -3.31
CA MET A 23 1.30 -4.59 -3.47
C MET A 23 2.70 -5.10 -3.80
N SER A 24 3.16 -6.14 -3.09
CA SER A 24 4.38 -6.88 -3.43
C SER A 24 3.97 -8.30 -3.80
N GLY A 25 4.22 -8.68 -5.06
CA GLY A 25 4.03 -10.05 -5.51
C GLY A 25 5.02 -11.02 -4.85
N THR A 26 4.74 -12.32 -4.96
CA THR A 26 5.62 -13.40 -4.48
C THR A 26 6.92 -13.52 -5.28
N SER A 27 7.01 -12.89 -6.46
CA SER A 27 8.24 -12.85 -7.25
C SER A 27 9.30 -11.92 -6.64
N MET A 28 8.90 -11.00 -5.75
CA MET A 28 9.79 -10.07 -5.05
C MET A 28 10.63 -9.17 -5.98
N ASP A 29 10.14 -8.94 -7.19
CA ASP A 29 10.85 -8.13 -8.18
C ASP A 29 10.70 -6.62 -7.93
N GLY A 30 9.60 -6.22 -7.29
CA GLY A 30 9.30 -4.83 -6.94
C GLY A 30 8.01 -4.65 -6.15
N LEU A 31 7.76 -3.39 -5.78
CA LEU A 31 6.57 -2.88 -5.13
C LEU A 31 5.70 -2.16 -6.16
N ASP A 32 4.52 -2.70 -6.43
CA ASP A 32 3.50 -2.03 -7.23
C ASP A 32 2.84 -0.93 -6.40
N VAL A 33 2.82 0.28 -6.95
CA VAL A 33 2.27 1.48 -6.32
C VAL A 33 1.17 2.05 -7.22
N ALA A 34 -0.06 2.06 -6.72
CA ALA A 34 -1.22 2.60 -7.44
C ALA A 34 -1.81 3.79 -6.69
N LEU A 35 -1.75 4.98 -7.27
CA LEU A 35 -2.54 6.13 -6.80
C LEU A 35 -3.92 6.06 -7.43
N CYS A 36 -4.95 5.92 -6.61
CA CYS A 36 -6.33 5.75 -7.04
C CYS A 36 -7.23 6.85 -6.47
N GLU A 37 -8.19 7.32 -7.26
CA GLU A 37 -9.34 8.10 -6.80
C GLU A 37 -10.53 7.17 -6.56
N TYR A 38 -11.10 7.23 -5.36
CA TYR A 38 -12.30 6.53 -4.94
C TYR A 38 -13.45 7.51 -4.78
N ARG A 39 -14.65 7.13 -5.24
CA ARG A 39 -15.90 7.88 -5.09
C ARG A 39 -17.02 6.93 -4.69
N GLY A 40 -18.03 7.43 -3.98
CA GLY A 40 -19.12 6.58 -3.47
C GLY A 40 -18.66 5.66 -2.34
N SER A 41 -19.51 4.70 -2.00
CA SER A 41 -19.29 3.77 -0.88
C SER A 41 -20.05 2.47 -1.10
N GLY A 42 -19.63 1.39 -0.44
CA GLY A 42 -20.27 0.08 -0.57
C GLY A 42 -20.23 -0.40 -2.02
N LEU A 43 -21.37 -0.89 -2.52
CA LEU A 43 -21.49 -1.39 -3.89
C LEU A 43 -21.41 -0.29 -4.95
N ASP A 44 -21.67 0.96 -4.58
CA ASP A 44 -21.58 2.12 -5.48
C ASP A 44 -20.16 2.71 -5.57
N THR A 45 -19.16 2.04 -4.98
CA THR A 45 -17.78 2.50 -4.99
C THR A 45 -17.23 2.47 -6.41
N LYS A 46 -16.80 3.63 -6.90
CA LYS A 46 -16.11 3.79 -8.18
C LYS A 46 -14.64 4.07 -7.93
N VAL A 47 -13.78 3.38 -8.66
CA VAL A 47 -12.32 3.51 -8.55
C VAL A 47 -11.73 3.92 -9.88
N LYS A 48 -10.83 4.89 -9.86
CA LYS A 48 -10.03 5.31 -11.02
C LYS A 48 -8.56 5.30 -10.65
N VAL A 49 -7.75 4.52 -11.37
CA VAL A 49 -6.28 4.61 -11.26
C VAL A 49 -5.84 5.95 -11.89
N LEU A 50 -5.17 6.77 -11.10
CA LEU A 50 -4.60 8.06 -11.53
C LEU A 50 -3.15 7.91 -11.96
N LYS A 51 -2.38 7.09 -11.24
CA LYS A 51 -1.00 6.75 -11.58
C LYS A 51 -0.70 5.33 -11.09
N PHE A 52 0.10 4.62 -11.86
CA PHE A 52 0.65 3.32 -11.49
C PHE A 52 2.15 3.31 -11.79
N GLU A 53 2.93 2.70 -10.91
CA GLU A 53 4.36 2.51 -11.07
C GLU A 53 4.81 1.26 -10.30
N THR A 54 5.76 0.51 -10.84
CA THR A 54 6.43 -0.58 -10.13
C THR A 54 7.82 -0.12 -9.74
N VAL A 55 8.10 -0.10 -8.43
CA VAL A 55 9.39 0.31 -7.88
C VAL A 55 10.19 -0.95 -7.58
N SER A 56 11.33 -1.15 -8.24
CA SER A 56 12.21 -2.29 -7.94
C SER A 56 12.73 -2.21 -6.51
N PHE A 57 12.72 -3.35 -5.80
CA PHE A 57 13.41 -3.44 -4.53
C PHE A 57 14.92 -3.30 -4.73
N ALA A 58 15.57 -2.67 -3.76
CA ALA A 58 17.03 -2.67 -3.68
C ALA A 58 17.54 -4.11 -3.49
N GLU A 59 18.72 -4.40 -4.05
CA GLU A 59 19.23 -5.78 -4.11
C GLU A 59 19.52 -6.36 -2.72
N ASP A 60 19.96 -5.52 -1.78
CA ASP A 60 20.14 -5.89 -0.36
C ASP A 60 18.84 -6.37 0.28
N VAL A 61 17.72 -5.65 0.04
CA VAL A 61 16.39 -6.05 0.51
C VAL A 61 15.98 -7.39 -0.10
N LYS A 62 16.21 -7.59 -1.40
CA LYS A 62 15.92 -8.88 -2.06
C LYS A 62 16.73 -10.03 -1.45
N ILE A 63 18.01 -9.78 -1.15
CA ILE A 63 18.89 -10.77 -0.51
C ILE A 63 18.35 -11.16 0.86
N GLU A 64 17.96 -10.20 1.70
CA GLU A 64 17.42 -10.49 3.03
C GLU A 64 16.12 -11.28 2.96
N ILE A 65 15.17 -10.89 2.10
CA ILE A 65 13.90 -11.61 2.00
C ILE A 65 14.11 -13.05 1.48
N ARG A 66 15.04 -13.26 0.53
CA ARG A 66 15.40 -14.61 0.05
C ARG A 66 15.99 -15.52 1.13
N LYS A 67 16.48 -14.98 2.25
CA LYS A 67 16.95 -15.81 3.36
C LYS A 67 15.82 -16.59 4.02
N ILE A 68 14.60 -16.06 4.00
CA ILE A 68 13.45 -16.64 4.69
C ILE A 68 12.33 -17.11 3.75
N PHE A 69 12.24 -16.55 2.55
CA PHE A 69 11.14 -16.85 1.64
C PHE A 69 11.20 -18.27 1.07
N ALA A 70 10.06 -18.96 1.07
CA ALA A 70 9.87 -20.29 0.49
C ALA A 70 10.81 -21.39 1.05
N LYS A 71 11.25 -21.26 2.30
CA LYS A 71 12.06 -22.27 3.00
C LYS A 71 11.26 -22.98 4.08
N LYS A 72 11.59 -24.25 4.30
CA LYS A 72 10.96 -25.09 5.34
C LYS A 72 11.35 -24.65 6.75
N GLU A 73 12.62 -24.24 6.92
CA GLU A 73 13.20 -23.80 8.19
C GLU A 73 13.94 -22.49 7.94
N ILE A 74 13.78 -21.55 8.87
CA ILE A 74 14.36 -20.21 8.81
C ILE A 74 14.81 -19.78 10.20
N ASP A 75 15.75 -18.85 10.25
CA ASP A 75 16.08 -18.16 11.49
C ASP A 75 14.93 -17.21 11.85
N PHE A 76 14.36 -17.40 13.05
CA PHE A 76 13.25 -16.59 13.52
C PHE A 76 13.61 -15.10 13.66
N GLN A 77 14.86 -14.78 14.02
CA GLN A 77 15.32 -13.38 14.10
C GLN A 77 15.32 -12.69 12.73
N GLN A 78 15.41 -13.46 11.65
CA GLN A 78 15.33 -12.92 10.28
C GLN A 78 13.88 -12.72 9.81
N LEU A 79 12.90 -13.37 10.44
CA LEU A 79 11.47 -13.22 10.10
C LEU A 79 10.81 -12.05 10.83
N CYS A 80 11.09 -11.89 12.12
CA CYS A 80 10.44 -10.94 13.00
C CYS A 80 11.47 -9.94 13.53
N VAL A 81 11.56 -8.79 12.86
CA VAL A 81 12.19 -7.58 13.40
C VAL A 81 11.09 -6.59 13.76
#